data_AF-A0A7Y0H123-F1
#
_entry.id   AF-A0A7Y0H123-F1
#
_cell.length_a   1.000
_cell.length_b   1.000
_cell.length_c   1.000
_cell.angle_alpha   90.00
_cell.angle_beta   90.00
_cell.angle_gamma   90.00
#
_symmetry.space_group_name_H-M   'P 1'
#
loop_
_entity.id
_entity.type
_entity.pdbx_description
1 polymer ?
#
loop_
_entity_poly.entity_id
_entity_poly.type
_entity_poly.pdbx_seq_one_letter_code
_entity_poly.pdbx_strand_id
1 'polypeptide(L)'
;MHTLQISMYVLALLIALALLFDFMNGFHDAANAIATVVSTGVLKPQTAVAMAALFNFVAILIFHLKVASTVGKGTIDPQVIDHYVVFGALIGAICWNFLTWYYGIPSSSSHALIGGLIGAAVAKSGTDSLMMAGLLKIIAFIVLSPLLGFIFGSIMMLLVSWLFVRSTPRRVDKWFRRMQLFSASMYSLGHGGNDAQKTMGVIWMLLIASGSLGAHDPLPLWVIISCYSAISFGTLFGGWRIVKTMGQRITKLKPVGGFCAETGGAMTLFLATALGVPVSTTHTITGAIVGVGSVQKMSAVRWGVAGNIVWAWIFTIPASALVAAIAWWIGMKIL
;
A
#
# COMPACT_ATOMS: atom_id res chain seq x y z
N MET A 1 28.06 -17.34 -0.82
CA MET A 1 26.75 -17.26 -1.48
C MET A 1 26.69 -18.39 -2.50
N HIS A 2 25.96 -19.47 -2.18
CA HIS A 2 25.69 -20.51 -3.18
C HIS A 2 24.64 -19.94 -4.14
N THR A 3 25.01 -19.71 -5.40
CA THR A 3 24.06 -19.39 -6.47
C THR A 3 23.12 -20.57 -6.63
N LEU A 4 21.86 -20.40 -6.27
CA LEU A 4 20.83 -21.39 -6.57
C LEU A 4 20.66 -21.41 -8.10
N GLN A 5 20.73 -22.58 -8.72
CA GLN A 5 20.40 -22.74 -10.13
C GLN A 5 18.88 -22.57 -10.29
N ILE A 6 18.43 -21.32 -10.39
CA ILE A 6 17.04 -20.99 -10.71
C ILE A 6 16.86 -21.12 -12.22
N SER A 7 15.97 -22.02 -12.64
CA SER A 7 15.59 -22.13 -14.06
C SER A 7 15.02 -20.80 -14.54
N MET A 8 15.38 -20.38 -15.76
CA MET A 8 14.87 -19.15 -16.39
C MET A 8 13.32 -19.11 -16.39
N TYR A 9 12.67 -20.27 -16.53
CA TYR A 9 11.21 -20.38 -16.46
C TYR A 9 10.64 -20.03 -15.08
N VAL A 10 11.29 -20.48 -14.01
CA VAL A 10 10.89 -20.19 -12.63
C VAL A 10 11.12 -18.71 -12.32
N LEU A 11 12.25 -18.15 -12.77
CA LEU A 11 12.54 -16.73 -12.61
C LEU A 11 11.47 -15.87 -13.32
N ALA A 12 11.15 -16.20 -14.57
CA ALA A 12 10.13 -15.49 -15.35
C ALA A 12 8.73 -15.60 -14.70
N LEU A 13 8.36 -16.79 -14.20
CA LEU A 13 7.11 -17.00 -13.48
C LEU A 13 7.02 -16.13 -12.23
N LEU A 14 8.08 -16.06 -11.44
CA LEU A 14 8.11 -15.27 -10.21
C LEU A 14 8.09 -13.77 -10.47
N ILE A 15 8.77 -13.30 -11.52
CA ILE A 15 8.66 -11.91 -11.96
C ILE A 15 7.21 -11.61 -12.39
N ALA A 16 6.57 -12.51 -13.14
CA ALA A 16 5.17 -12.36 -13.53
C ALA A 16 4.23 -12.32 -12.31
N LEU A 17 4.46 -13.17 -11.30
CA LEU A 17 3.70 -13.15 -10.05
C LEU A 17 3.93 -11.86 -9.26
N ALA A 18 5.16 -11.34 -9.22
CA ALA A 18 5.46 -10.08 -8.56
C ALA A 18 4.72 -8.91 -9.24
N LEU A 19 4.74 -8.87 -10.58
CA LEU A 19 3.98 -7.87 -11.34
C LEU A 19 2.46 -8.03 -11.20
N LEU A 20 1.98 -9.27 -11.10
CA LEU A 20 0.57 -9.55 -10.79
C LEU A 20 0.20 -9.03 -9.40
N PHE A 21 1.05 -9.25 -8.40
CA PHE A 21 0.87 -8.68 -7.07
C PHE A 21 0.83 -7.14 -7.12
N ASP A 22 1.73 -6.50 -7.87
CA ASP A 22 1.75 -5.04 -8.01
C ASP A 22 0.50 -4.50 -8.72
N PHE A 23 0.04 -5.19 -9.75
CA PHE A 23 -1.23 -4.91 -10.40
C PHE A 23 -2.41 -5.05 -9.43
N MET A 24 -2.46 -6.14 -8.66
CA MET A 24 -3.48 -6.33 -7.64
C MET A 24 -3.41 -5.28 -6.55
N ASN A 25 -2.21 -4.83 -6.18
CA ASN A 25 -2.02 -3.77 -5.21
C ASN A 25 -2.61 -2.46 -5.75
N GLY A 26 -2.25 -2.08 -6.98
CA GLY A 26 -2.84 -0.93 -7.66
C GLY A 26 -4.35 -0.99 -7.75
N PHE A 27 -4.92 -2.17 -8.01
CA PHE A 27 -6.35 -2.42 -8.07
C PHE A 27 -7.05 -2.32 -6.71
N HIS A 28 -6.46 -2.92 -5.68
CA HIS A 28 -7.00 -2.96 -4.32
C HIS A 28 -6.95 -1.56 -3.67
N ASP A 29 -5.80 -0.89 -3.78
CA ASP A 29 -5.52 0.39 -3.11
C ASP A 29 -5.91 1.61 -3.96
N ALA A 30 -6.40 1.42 -5.21
CA ALA A 30 -7.10 2.47 -5.97
C ALA A 30 -8.16 3.17 -5.11
N ALA A 31 -8.85 2.39 -4.26
CA ALA A 31 -9.86 2.89 -3.35
C ALA A 31 -9.37 3.98 -2.40
N ASN A 32 -8.09 3.94 -1.99
CA ASN A 32 -7.53 4.88 -1.01
C ASN A 32 -7.46 6.31 -1.56
N ALA A 33 -7.15 6.45 -2.86
CA ALA A 33 -7.04 7.75 -3.51
C ALA A 33 -8.37 8.28 -4.09
N ILE A 34 -9.26 7.38 -4.53
CA ILE A 34 -10.47 7.77 -5.28
C ILE A 34 -11.74 7.81 -4.43
N ALA A 35 -11.81 7.06 -3.32
CA ALA A 35 -13.06 6.88 -2.58
C ALA A 35 -13.62 8.21 -2.05
N THR A 36 -12.74 9.10 -1.59
CA THR A 36 -13.07 10.44 -1.12
C THR A 36 -13.53 11.37 -2.25
N VAL A 37 -12.87 11.35 -3.42
CA VAL A 37 -13.23 12.21 -4.57
C VAL A 37 -14.55 11.77 -5.21
N VAL A 38 -14.77 10.46 -5.29
CA VAL A 38 -15.99 9.88 -5.83
C VAL A 38 -17.15 10.06 -4.85
N SER A 39 -16.94 9.87 -3.54
CA SER A 39 -18.01 10.03 -2.54
C SER A 39 -18.44 11.48 -2.34
N THR A 40 -17.54 12.45 -2.50
CA THR A 40 -17.87 13.88 -2.47
C THR A 40 -18.49 14.39 -3.78
N GLY A 41 -18.50 13.55 -4.82
CA GLY A 41 -19.04 13.90 -6.14
C GLY A 41 -18.21 14.96 -6.86
N VAL A 42 -16.89 14.98 -6.65
CA VAL A 42 -15.96 15.88 -7.34
C VAL A 42 -15.62 15.36 -8.72
N LEU A 43 -15.37 14.06 -8.87
CA LEU A 43 -15.15 13.39 -10.15
C LEU A 43 -16.10 12.21 -10.36
N LYS A 44 -16.33 11.90 -11.64
CA LYS A 44 -16.91 10.63 -12.03
C LYS A 44 -15.92 9.49 -11.74
N PRO A 45 -16.41 8.28 -11.40
CA PRO A 45 -15.58 7.13 -11.05
C PRO A 45 -14.44 6.85 -12.06
N GLN A 46 -14.75 6.79 -13.36
CA GLN A 46 -13.77 6.50 -14.41
C GLN A 46 -12.65 7.54 -14.50
N THR A 47 -12.99 8.82 -14.36
CA THR A 47 -12.00 9.93 -14.39
C THR A 47 -11.13 9.93 -13.14
N ALA A 48 -11.70 9.62 -11.98
CA ALA A 48 -10.94 9.53 -10.72
C ALA A 48 -9.87 8.42 -10.80
N VAL A 49 -10.26 7.27 -11.36
CA VAL A 49 -9.37 6.13 -11.56
C VAL A 49 -8.26 6.43 -12.57
N ALA A 50 -8.58 7.08 -13.69
CA ALA A 50 -7.58 7.50 -14.68
C ALA A 50 -6.56 8.50 -14.09
N MET A 51 -7.03 9.46 -13.30
CA MET A 51 -6.16 10.41 -12.59
C MET A 51 -5.25 9.69 -11.60
N ALA A 52 -5.79 8.79 -10.78
CA ALA A 52 -5.01 8.03 -9.81
C ALA A 52 -3.92 7.17 -10.49
N ALA A 53 -4.28 6.48 -11.59
CA ALA A 53 -3.34 5.69 -12.37
C ALA A 53 -2.22 6.55 -12.98
N LEU A 54 -2.55 7.73 -13.54
CA LEU A 54 -1.55 8.65 -14.07
C LEU A 54 -0.55 9.09 -13.00
N PHE A 55 -1.03 9.51 -11.82
CA PHE A 55 -0.15 9.97 -10.75
C PHE A 55 0.63 8.83 -10.08
N ASN A 56 0.08 7.61 -10.04
CA ASN A 56 0.84 6.41 -9.65
C ASN A 56 2.04 6.21 -10.58
N PHE A 57 1.86 6.38 -11.90
CA PHE A 57 2.95 6.26 -12.87
C PHE A 57 3.97 7.40 -12.75
N VAL A 58 3.49 8.65 -12.66
CA VAL A 58 4.34 9.86 -12.57
C VAL A 58 5.26 9.85 -11.34
N ALA A 59 4.92 9.09 -10.29
CA ALA A 59 5.76 8.91 -9.11
C ALA A 59 7.20 8.43 -9.44
N ILE A 60 7.40 7.74 -10.58
CA ILE A 60 8.73 7.34 -11.10
C ILE A 60 9.70 8.52 -11.26
N LEU A 61 9.18 9.72 -11.54
CA LEU A 61 9.99 10.91 -11.81
C LEU A 61 10.37 11.68 -10.54
N ILE A 62 9.75 11.35 -9.40
CA ILE A 62 9.78 12.21 -8.19
C ILE A 62 10.46 11.50 -7.02
N PHE A 63 10.16 10.21 -6.81
CA PHE A 63 10.67 9.50 -5.65
C PHE A 63 11.95 8.73 -5.95
N HIS A 64 12.86 8.77 -4.98
CA HIS A 64 14.04 7.92 -4.98
C HIS A 64 13.68 6.52 -4.47
N LEU A 65 14.42 5.50 -4.91
CA LEU A 65 14.13 4.08 -4.68
C LEU A 65 14.52 3.55 -3.28
N LYS A 66 14.29 4.35 -2.23
CA LYS A 66 14.68 4.01 -0.86
C LYS A 66 13.85 2.87 -0.27
N VAL A 67 12.55 2.84 -0.53
CA VAL A 67 11.63 1.81 0.01
C VAL A 67 11.98 0.42 -0.57
N ALA A 68 12.37 0.36 -1.85
CA ALA A 68 12.79 -0.88 -2.49
C ALA A 68 13.99 -1.51 -1.78
N SER A 69 14.94 -0.68 -1.32
CA SER A 69 16.11 -1.15 -0.58
C SER A 69 15.75 -1.73 0.80
N THR A 70 14.79 -1.11 1.50
CA THR A 70 14.32 -1.60 2.81
C THR A 70 13.58 -2.93 2.69
N VAL A 71 12.70 -3.07 1.68
CA VAL A 71 11.99 -4.34 1.44
C VAL A 71 12.96 -5.42 0.99
N GLY A 72 13.93 -5.07 0.14
CA GLY A 72 14.88 -6.01 -0.42
C GLY A 72 15.98 -6.50 0.53
N LYS A 73 16.26 -5.78 1.63
CA LYS A 73 17.40 -6.10 2.52
C LYS A 73 17.07 -6.08 4.01
N GLY A 74 15.88 -5.63 4.40
CA GLY A 74 15.58 -5.28 5.78
C GLY A 74 14.73 -6.27 6.55
N THR A 75 14.01 -7.20 5.90
CA THR A 75 12.94 -7.97 6.57
C THR A 75 13.34 -9.41 6.93
N ILE A 76 14.08 -10.10 6.06
CA ILE A 76 14.49 -11.50 6.21
C ILE A 76 15.96 -11.60 5.85
N ASP A 77 16.69 -12.51 6.50
CA ASP A 77 18.07 -12.82 6.13
C ASP A 77 18.17 -13.19 4.63
N PRO A 78 18.94 -12.44 3.82
CA PRO A 78 19.12 -12.73 2.39
C PRO A 78 19.58 -14.16 2.08
N GLN A 79 20.24 -14.85 3.02
CA GLN A 79 20.67 -16.24 2.83
C GLN A 79 19.51 -17.24 2.80
N VAL A 80 18.38 -16.89 3.42
CA VAL A 80 17.19 -17.73 3.48
C VAL A 80 16.30 -17.53 2.25
N ILE A 81 16.43 -16.40 1.55
CA ILE A 81 15.56 -16.04 0.44
C ILE A 81 15.94 -16.84 -0.81
N ASP A 82 15.10 -17.80 -1.17
CA ASP A 82 15.15 -18.52 -2.43
C ASP A 82 13.87 -18.31 -3.25
N HIS A 83 13.81 -18.92 -4.43
CA HIS A 83 12.65 -18.84 -5.32
C HIS A 83 11.39 -19.43 -4.70
N TYR A 84 11.51 -20.42 -3.80
CA TYR A 84 10.37 -20.99 -3.08
C TYR A 84 9.79 -20.02 -2.05
N VAL A 85 10.63 -19.32 -1.30
CA VAL A 85 10.20 -18.32 -0.32
C VAL A 85 9.50 -17.16 -1.02
N VAL A 86 10.06 -16.69 -2.14
CA VAL A 86 9.44 -15.64 -2.96
C VAL A 86 8.11 -16.11 -3.55
N PHE A 87 8.03 -17.35 -4.05
CA PHE A 87 6.78 -17.95 -4.51
C PHE A 87 5.71 -17.95 -3.42
N GLY A 88 6.04 -18.52 -2.26
CA GLY A 88 5.12 -18.60 -1.12
C GLY A 88 4.63 -17.23 -0.68
N ALA A 89 5.54 -16.27 -0.55
CA ALA A 89 5.23 -14.91 -0.15
C ALA A 89 4.27 -14.20 -1.12
N LEU A 90 4.53 -14.28 -2.43
CA LEU A 90 3.70 -13.67 -3.46
C LEU A 90 2.31 -14.31 -3.52
N ILE A 91 2.23 -15.65 -3.49
CA ILE A 91 0.94 -16.35 -3.51
C ILE A 91 0.13 -16.02 -2.25
N GLY A 92 0.75 -16.06 -1.06
CA GLY A 92 0.07 -15.68 0.18
C GLY A 92 -0.49 -14.27 0.15
N ALA A 93 0.29 -13.31 -0.35
CA ALA A 93 -0.12 -11.91 -0.48
C ALA A 93 -1.24 -11.72 -1.52
N ILE A 94 -1.11 -12.32 -2.70
CA ILE A 94 -2.10 -12.26 -3.79
C ILE A 94 -3.43 -12.89 -3.33
N CYS A 95 -3.39 -14.10 -2.77
CA CYS A 95 -4.58 -14.79 -2.29
C CYS A 95 -5.32 -13.97 -1.22
N TRP A 96 -4.59 -13.38 -0.28
CA TRP A 96 -5.19 -12.54 0.74
C TRP A 96 -5.81 -11.27 0.16
N ASN A 97 -5.09 -10.57 -0.72
CA ASN A 97 -5.60 -9.38 -1.41
C ASN A 97 -6.86 -9.66 -2.24
N PHE A 98 -6.91 -10.82 -2.91
CA PHE A 98 -8.11 -11.23 -3.64
C PHE A 98 -9.29 -11.46 -2.70
N LEU A 99 -9.06 -12.17 -1.59
CA LEU A 99 -10.09 -12.50 -0.61
C LEU A 99 -10.69 -11.24 0.03
N THR A 100 -9.82 -10.33 0.50
CA THR A 100 -10.24 -9.09 1.15
C THR A 100 -10.96 -8.17 0.17
N TRP A 101 -10.49 -8.07 -1.07
CA TRP A 101 -11.22 -7.38 -2.13
C TRP A 101 -12.59 -7.99 -2.40
N TYR A 102 -12.68 -9.32 -2.50
CA TYR A 102 -13.93 -10.02 -2.79
C TYR A 102 -14.99 -9.69 -1.73
N TYR A 103 -14.60 -9.67 -0.45
CA TYR A 103 -15.49 -9.27 0.63
C TYR A 103 -15.60 -7.75 0.86
N GLY A 104 -14.88 -6.94 0.08
CA GLY A 104 -14.88 -5.48 0.20
C GLY A 104 -14.30 -4.96 1.53
N ILE A 105 -13.37 -5.73 2.11
CA ILE A 105 -12.69 -5.43 3.38
C ILE A 105 -11.45 -4.57 3.05
N PRO A 106 -11.34 -3.35 3.59
CA PRO A 106 -10.14 -2.52 3.40
C PRO A 106 -8.94 -3.14 4.12
N SER A 107 -8.12 -3.88 3.37
CA SER A 107 -6.89 -4.50 3.88
C SER A 107 -5.62 -3.77 3.40
N SER A 108 -4.47 -4.18 3.91
CA SER A 108 -3.17 -3.62 3.54
C SER A 108 -2.39 -4.64 2.71
N SER A 109 -2.21 -4.37 1.41
CA SER A 109 -1.35 -5.19 0.53
C SER A 109 0.09 -5.28 1.05
N SER A 110 0.56 -4.21 1.71
CA SER A 110 1.90 -4.16 2.31
C SER A 110 2.04 -5.19 3.44
N HIS A 111 1.02 -5.30 4.29
CA HIS A 111 1.02 -6.25 5.39
C HIS A 111 0.77 -7.67 4.90
N ALA A 112 0.02 -7.84 3.81
CA ALA A 112 -0.13 -9.12 3.15
C ALA A 112 1.21 -9.63 2.58
N LEU A 113 2.00 -8.74 1.94
CA LEU A 113 3.33 -9.09 1.44
C LEU A 113 4.31 -9.40 2.57
N ILE A 114 4.35 -8.57 3.62
CA ILE A 114 5.20 -8.80 4.78
C ILE A 114 4.81 -10.10 5.49
N GLY A 115 3.52 -10.34 5.72
CA GLY A 115 3.03 -11.59 6.31
C GLY A 115 3.39 -12.79 5.43
N GLY A 116 3.24 -12.66 4.11
CA GLY A 116 3.66 -13.70 3.18
C GLY A 116 5.15 -14.02 3.26
N LEU A 117 6.00 -12.99 3.29
CA LEU A 117 7.44 -13.11 3.46
C LEU A 117 7.79 -13.81 4.79
N ILE A 118 7.23 -13.34 5.91
CA ILE A 118 7.45 -13.94 7.24
C ILE A 118 7.00 -15.41 7.25
N GLY A 119 5.80 -15.70 6.75
CA GLY A 119 5.24 -17.05 6.75
C GLY A 119 6.07 -18.05 5.96
N ALA A 120 6.50 -17.67 4.75
CA ALA A 120 7.35 -18.52 3.93
C ALA A 120 8.76 -18.71 4.53
N ALA A 121 9.37 -17.67 5.11
CA ALA A 121 10.68 -17.77 5.75
C ALA A 121 10.65 -18.62 7.02
N VAL A 122 9.62 -18.46 7.86
CA VAL A 122 9.42 -19.28 9.06
C VAL A 122 9.17 -20.74 8.68
N ALA A 123 8.41 -21.01 7.62
CA ALA A 123 8.20 -22.37 7.13
C ALA A 123 9.50 -23.04 6.66
N LYS A 124 10.42 -22.28 6.05
CA LYS A 124 11.70 -22.79 5.55
C LYS A 124 12.74 -23.02 6.65
N SER A 125 12.91 -22.05 7.53
CA SER A 125 14.09 -21.97 8.42
C SER A 125 13.76 -21.65 9.88
N GLY A 126 12.47 -21.63 10.24
CA GLY A 126 12.05 -21.24 11.58
C GLY A 126 12.20 -19.73 11.84
N THR A 127 11.97 -19.34 13.09
CA THR A 127 11.90 -17.93 13.51
C THR A 127 13.24 -17.21 13.51
N ASP A 128 14.36 -17.94 13.49
CA ASP A 128 15.71 -17.38 13.58
C ASP A 128 16.13 -16.61 12.31
N SER A 129 15.46 -16.89 11.19
CA SER A 129 15.64 -16.19 9.90
C SER A 129 15.11 -14.75 9.86
N LEU A 130 14.36 -14.36 10.88
CA LEU A 130 13.66 -13.09 10.95
C LEU A 130 14.56 -11.98 11.48
N MET A 131 14.73 -10.91 10.70
CA MET A 131 15.51 -9.75 11.12
C MET A 131 14.68 -8.88 12.09
N MET A 132 14.85 -9.10 13.39
CA MET A 132 14.06 -8.43 14.44
C MET A 132 14.06 -6.89 14.29
N ALA A 133 15.21 -6.30 13.95
CA ALA A 133 15.31 -4.84 13.76
C ALA A 133 14.42 -4.31 12.62
N GLY A 134 14.30 -5.06 11.52
CA GLY A 134 13.43 -4.69 10.41
C GLY A 134 11.96 -4.94 10.71
N LEU A 135 11.64 -6.08 11.33
CA LEU A 135 10.28 -6.39 11.78
C LEU A 135 9.76 -5.38 12.79
N LEU A 136 10.57 -4.96 13.76
CA LEU A 136 10.18 -3.94 14.73
C LEU A 136 9.87 -2.60 14.05
N LYS A 137 10.64 -2.21 13.02
CA LYS A 137 10.33 -1.00 12.23
C LYS A 137 9.00 -1.14 11.51
N ILE A 138 8.74 -2.28 10.88
CA ILE A 138 7.48 -2.53 10.19
C ILE A 138 6.32 -2.48 11.18
N ILE A 139 6.38 -3.25 12.27
CA ILE A 139 5.36 -3.31 13.33
C ILE A 139 5.09 -1.92 13.92
N ALA A 140 6.14 -1.13 14.18
CA ALA A 140 5.98 0.25 14.64
C ALA A 140 5.15 1.08 13.65
N PHE A 141 5.44 0.95 12.35
CA PHE A 141 4.71 1.69 11.31
C PHE A 141 3.31 1.16 11.02
N ILE A 142 2.95 -0.06 11.43
CA ILE A 142 1.55 -0.53 11.44
C ILE A 142 0.68 0.40 12.29
N VAL A 143 1.22 0.84 13.44
CA VAL A 143 0.53 1.70 14.41
C VAL A 143 0.77 3.18 14.12
N LEU A 144 2.01 3.55 13.76
CA LEU A 144 2.35 4.95 13.49
C LEU A 144 1.70 5.48 12.21
N SER A 145 1.55 4.68 11.16
CA SER A 145 0.95 5.15 9.89
C SER A 145 -0.51 5.63 10.00
N PRO A 146 -1.44 4.91 10.65
CA PRO A 146 -2.79 5.43 10.86
C PRO A 146 -2.80 6.57 11.89
N LEU A 147 -1.90 6.57 12.88
CA LEU A 147 -1.80 7.65 13.87
C LEU A 147 -1.34 8.96 13.23
N LEU A 148 -0.30 8.92 12.39
CA LEU A 148 0.17 10.08 11.63
C LEU A 148 -0.90 10.57 10.65
N GLY A 149 -1.60 9.64 9.98
CA GLY A 149 -2.76 9.98 9.16
C GLY A 149 -3.82 10.73 9.98
N PHE A 150 -4.19 10.20 11.15
CA PHE A 150 -5.14 10.82 12.07
C PHE A 150 -4.70 12.21 12.52
N ILE A 151 -3.43 12.36 12.94
CA ILE A 151 -2.87 13.63 13.40
C ILE A 151 -2.86 14.65 12.26
N PHE A 152 -2.27 14.33 11.11
CA PHE A 152 -2.17 15.27 9.99
C PHE A 152 -3.54 15.60 9.39
N GLY A 153 -4.44 14.62 9.26
CA GLY A 153 -5.82 14.87 8.83
C GLY A 153 -6.56 15.80 9.79
N SER A 154 -6.40 15.60 11.10
CA SER A 154 -7.00 16.46 12.12
C SER A 154 -6.44 17.87 12.08
N ILE A 155 -5.11 18.01 12.00
CA ILE A 155 -4.44 19.32 11.91
C ILE A 155 -4.89 20.05 10.64
N MET A 156 -4.93 19.38 9.49
CA MET A 156 -5.41 19.99 8.25
C MET A 156 -6.86 20.46 8.37
N MET A 157 -7.74 19.65 8.96
CA MET A 157 -9.13 20.03 9.17
C MET A 157 -9.26 21.24 10.11
N LEU A 158 -8.49 21.29 11.20
CA LEU A 158 -8.47 22.43 12.12
C LEU A 158 -7.98 23.69 11.42
N LEU A 159 -6.83 23.65 10.74
CA LEU A 159 -6.26 24.79 10.02
C LEU A 159 -7.25 25.34 8.98
N VAL A 160 -7.83 24.46 8.16
CA VAL A 160 -8.81 24.87 7.16
C VAL A 160 -10.07 25.44 7.80
N SER A 161 -10.56 24.86 8.90
CA SER A 161 -11.74 25.36 9.60
C SER A 161 -11.54 26.78 10.13
N TRP A 162 -10.36 27.08 10.68
CA TRP A 162 -10.01 28.42 11.16
C TRP A 162 -9.80 29.41 10.02
N LEU A 163 -9.07 29.03 8.96
CA LEU A 163 -8.82 29.89 7.81
C LEU A 163 -10.11 30.28 7.07
N PHE A 164 -11.09 29.39 7.01
CA PHE A 164 -12.35 29.60 6.30
C PHE A 164 -13.54 29.89 7.21
N VAL A 165 -13.32 30.21 8.50
CA VAL A 165 -14.41 30.45 9.47
C VAL A 165 -15.36 31.59 9.05
N ARG A 166 -14.84 32.60 8.34
CA ARG A 166 -15.62 33.74 7.82
C ARG A 166 -16.18 33.51 6.41
N SER A 167 -15.92 32.36 5.80
CA SER A 167 -16.34 32.05 4.43
C SER A 167 -17.69 31.35 4.40
N THR A 168 -18.52 31.67 3.40
CA THR A 168 -19.81 30.99 3.22
C THR A 168 -19.62 29.53 2.78
N PRO A 169 -20.49 28.59 3.22
CA PRO A 169 -20.38 27.17 2.86
C PRO A 169 -20.31 26.92 1.34
N ARG A 170 -21.02 27.75 0.55
CA ARG A 170 -21.06 27.65 -0.91
C ARG A 170 -19.71 28.02 -1.55
N ARG A 171 -19.01 29.03 -1.00
CA ARG A 171 -17.67 29.43 -1.45
C ARG A 171 -16.64 28.37 -1.08
N VAL A 172 -16.70 27.85 0.15
CA VAL A 172 -15.84 26.75 0.61
C VAL A 172 -16.00 25.53 -0.30
N ASP A 173 -17.23 25.08 -0.56
CA ASP A 173 -17.47 23.92 -1.44
C ASP A 173 -16.86 24.12 -2.84
N LYS A 174 -17.08 25.28 -3.47
CA LYS A 174 -16.56 25.59 -4.81
C LYS A 174 -15.03 25.52 -4.87
N TRP A 175 -14.32 26.04 -3.86
CA TRP A 175 -12.86 26.00 -3.81
C TRP A 175 -12.33 24.59 -3.51
N PHE A 176 -12.89 23.93 -2.49
CA PHE A 176 -12.40 22.63 -2.06
C PHE A 176 -12.70 21.50 -3.04
N ARG A 177 -13.72 21.62 -3.90
CA ARG A 177 -13.89 20.71 -5.03
C ARG A 177 -12.68 20.71 -5.97
N ARG A 178 -12.01 21.86 -6.17
CA ARG A 178 -10.81 21.95 -7.00
C ARG A 178 -9.56 21.53 -6.23
N MET A 179 -9.42 21.97 -4.99
CA MET A 179 -8.29 21.60 -4.14
C MET A 179 -8.25 20.09 -3.86
N GLN A 180 -9.41 19.45 -3.73
CA GLN A 180 -9.48 18.00 -3.53
C GLN A 180 -8.88 17.21 -4.71
N LEU A 181 -9.00 17.71 -5.94
CA LEU A 181 -8.34 17.08 -7.10
C LEU A 181 -6.82 17.07 -6.93
N PHE A 182 -6.27 18.18 -6.42
CA PHE A 182 -4.85 18.30 -6.16
C PHE A 182 -4.41 17.37 -5.03
N SER A 183 -5.12 17.34 -3.90
CA SER A 183 -4.77 16.44 -2.78
C SER A 183 -4.89 14.97 -3.15
N ALA A 184 -5.91 14.58 -3.92
CA ALA A 184 -6.07 13.20 -4.40
C ALA A 184 -4.96 12.80 -5.38
N SER A 185 -4.52 13.74 -6.23
CA SER A 185 -3.37 13.56 -7.12
C SER A 185 -2.08 13.37 -6.33
N MET A 186 -1.84 14.20 -5.30
CA MET A 186 -0.69 14.06 -4.41
C MET A 186 -0.72 12.75 -3.62
N TYR A 187 -1.90 12.33 -3.14
CA TYR A 187 -2.04 11.05 -2.45
C TYR A 187 -1.73 9.87 -3.39
N SER A 188 -2.25 9.89 -4.62
CA SER A 188 -1.94 8.89 -5.65
C SER A 188 -0.45 8.85 -5.97
N LEU A 189 0.19 10.01 -6.09
CA LEU A 189 1.63 10.14 -6.30
C LEU A 189 2.43 9.50 -5.14
N GLY A 190 2.00 9.72 -3.89
CA GLY A 190 2.60 9.07 -2.71
C GLY A 190 2.37 7.57 -2.66
N HIS A 191 1.20 7.11 -3.12
CA HIS A 191 0.88 5.70 -3.24
C HIS A 191 1.81 5.02 -4.25
N GLY A 192 1.94 5.54 -5.49
CA GLY A 192 2.92 5.04 -6.45
C GLY A 192 4.37 5.10 -5.93
N GLY A 193 4.72 6.16 -5.19
CA GLY A 193 6.04 6.36 -4.61
C GLY A 193 6.42 5.32 -3.54
N ASN A 194 5.46 4.82 -2.77
CA ASN A 194 5.72 3.83 -1.72
C ASN A 194 5.50 2.39 -2.19
N ASP A 195 4.40 2.13 -2.91
CA ASP A 195 3.89 0.78 -3.14
C ASP A 195 4.56 0.07 -4.31
N ALA A 196 4.81 0.77 -5.42
CA ALA A 196 5.52 0.20 -6.56
C ALA A 196 6.92 -0.30 -6.14
N GLN A 197 7.56 0.42 -5.22
CA GLN A 197 8.89 0.09 -4.71
C GLN A 197 8.91 -1.21 -3.89
N LYS A 198 7.79 -1.64 -3.30
CA LYS A 198 7.74 -2.89 -2.53
C LYS A 198 7.94 -4.08 -3.45
N THR A 199 7.23 -4.09 -4.58
CA THR A 199 7.37 -5.11 -5.63
C THR A 199 8.76 -5.06 -6.25
N MET A 200 9.29 -3.86 -6.52
CA MET A 200 10.67 -3.69 -6.99
C MET A 200 11.68 -4.35 -6.04
N GLY A 201 11.49 -4.20 -4.72
CA GLY A 201 12.33 -4.84 -3.70
C GLY A 201 12.29 -6.37 -3.77
N VAL A 202 11.11 -6.96 -4.01
CA VAL A 202 10.94 -8.41 -4.17
C VAL A 202 11.64 -8.92 -5.43
N ILE A 203 11.43 -8.25 -6.57
CA ILE A 203 12.10 -8.61 -7.83
C ILE A 203 13.62 -8.45 -7.69
N TRP A 204 14.08 -7.41 -7.00
CA TRP A 204 15.51 -7.20 -6.76
C TRP A 204 16.14 -8.34 -5.97
N MET A 205 15.50 -8.76 -4.88
CA MET A 205 15.95 -9.92 -4.10
C MET A 205 16.03 -11.18 -4.95
N LEU A 206 15.03 -11.40 -5.80
CA LEU A 206 14.98 -12.57 -6.66
C LEU A 206 16.10 -12.57 -7.72
N LEU A 207 16.38 -11.42 -8.32
CA LEU A 207 17.48 -11.26 -9.27
C LEU A 207 18.84 -11.49 -8.60
N ILE A 208 19.02 -11.00 -7.37
CA ILE A 208 20.23 -11.27 -6.58
C ILE A 208 20.34 -12.78 -6.24
N ALA A 209 19.25 -13.41 -5.80
CA ALA A 209 19.22 -14.83 -5.45
C ALA A 209 19.52 -15.75 -6.65
N SER A 210 19.11 -15.34 -7.86
CA SER A 210 19.43 -16.05 -9.12
C SER A 210 20.87 -15.86 -9.60
N GLY A 211 21.65 -14.98 -8.98
CA GLY A 211 22.99 -14.61 -9.44
C GLY A 211 23.00 -13.69 -10.67
N SER A 212 21.85 -13.20 -11.12
CA SER A 212 21.73 -12.28 -12.27
C SER A 212 22.19 -10.85 -11.94
N LEU A 213 22.16 -10.47 -10.66
CA LEU A 213 22.66 -9.19 -10.14
C LEU A 213 23.52 -9.42 -8.91
N GLY A 214 24.57 -8.62 -8.75
CA GLY A 214 25.31 -8.50 -7.50
C GLY A 214 24.50 -7.79 -6.42
N ALA A 215 24.84 -8.04 -5.15
CA ALA A 215 24.14 -7.44 -4.00
C ALA A 215 24.21 -5.90 -3.94
N HIS A 216 25.16 -5.29 -4.65
CA HIS A 216 25.38 -3.85 -4.73
C HIS A 216 24.98 -3.24 -6.08
N ASP A 217 24.51 -4.05 -7.02
CA ASP A 217 24.13 -3.57 -8.34
C ASP A 217 22.86 -2.72 -8.25
N PRO A 218 22.76 -1.63 -9.03
CA PRO A 218 21.57 -0.80 -9.07
C PRO A 218 20.37 -1.57 -9.62
N LEU A 219 19.16 -1.18 -9.19
CA LEU A 219 17.93 -1.78 -9.68
C LEU A 219 17.78 -1.52 -11.19
N PRO A 220 17.53 -2.55 -12.03
CA PRO A 220 17.40 -2.35 -13.46
C PRO A 220 16.20 -1.49 -13.83
N LEU A 221 16.37 -0.65 -14.86
CA LEU A 221 15.32 0.28 -15.33
C LEU A 221 14.04 -0.43 -15.77
N TRP A 222 14.15 -1.61 -16.39
CA TRP A 222 12.98 -2.37 -16.81
C TRP A 222 12.12 -2.82 -15.63
N VAL A 223 12.72 -3.15 -14.48
CA VAL A 223 11.99 -3.51 -13.25
C VAL A 223 11.19 -2.29 -12.78
N ILE A 224 11.85 -1.13 -12.73
CA ILE A 224 11.23 0.12 -12.30
C ILE A 224 10.01 0.44 -13.18
N ILE A 225 10.19 0.47 -14.50
CA ILE A 225 9.12 0.80 -15.46
C ILE A 225 8.00 -0.24 -15.39
N SER A 226 8.33 -1.54 -15.27
CA SER A 226 7.35 -2.61 -15.18
C SER A 226 6.47 -2.52 -13.94
N CYS A 227 7.04 -2.24 -12.76
CA CYS A 227 6.29 -2.07 -11.51
C CYS A 227 5.38 -0.84 -11.57
N TYR A 228 5.93 0.32 -11.97
CA TYR A 228 5.10 1.53 -12.13
C TYR A 228 3.98 1.35 -13.17
N SER A 229 4.22 0.60 -14.24
CA SER A 229 3.18 0.26 -15.22
C SER A 229 2.13 -0.67 -14.60
N ALA A 230 2.56 -1.73 -13.91
CA ALA A 230 1.69 -2.73 -13.32
C ALA A 230 0.74 -2.12 -12.27
N ILE A 231 1.26 -1.35 -11.31
CA ILE A 231 0.44 -0.67 -10.30
C ILE A 231 -0.54 0.33 -10.95
N SER A 232 -0.10 1.06 -11.97
CA SER A 232 -0.95 2.05 -12.65
C SER A 232 -2.07 1.39 -13.45
N PHE A 233 -1.76 0.32 -14.18
CA PHE A 233 -2.77 -0.49 -14.86
C PHE A 233 -3.74 -1.13 -13.86
N GLY A 234 -3.23 -1.66 -12.74
CA GLY A 234 -4.05 -2.19 -11.65
C GLY A 234 -5.07 -1.16 -11.16
N THR A 235 -4.60 0.07 -10.92
CA THR A 235 -5.45 1.17 -10.49
C THR A 235 -6.58 1.47 -11.47
N LEU A 236 -6.35 1.32 -12.78
CA LEU A 236 -7.39 1.51 -13.81
C LEU A 236 -8.63 0.60 -13.66
N PHE A 237 -8.50 -0.53 -12.97
CA PHE A 237 -9.61 -1.46 -12.73
C PHE A 237 -10.47 -1.08 -11.49
N GLY A 238 -10.02 -0.11 -10.68
CA GLY A 238 -10.89 0.71 -9.84
C GLY A 238 -11.48 0.11 -8.55
N GLY A 239 -11.07 -1.08 -8.12
CA GLY A 239 -11.26 -1.56 -6.72
C GLY A 239 -12.66 -1.41 -6.10
N TRP A 240 -13.72 -1.43 -6.91
CA TRP A 240 -15.02 -0.79 -6.56
C TRP A 240 -15.69 -1.33 -5.29
N ARG A 241 -15.46 -2.59 -4.94
CA ARG A 241 -15.99 -3.19 -3.71
C ARG A 241 -15.43 -2.47 -2.47
N ILE A 242 -14.14 -2.13 -2.48
CA ILE A 242 -13.45 -1.44 -1.39
C ILE A 242 -13.79 0.05 -1.41
N VAL A 243 -13.88 0.68 -2.59
CA VAL A 243 -14.30 2.09 -2.75
C VAL A 243 -15.61 2.36 -2.03
N LYS A 244 -16.60 1.46 -2.19
CA LYS A 244 -17.90 1.57 -1.53
C LYS A 244 -17.79 1.52 0.00
N THR A 245 -16.90 0.69 0.53
CA THR A 245 -16.66 0.58 1.98
C THR A 245 -15.97 1.84 2.52
N MET A 246 -14.88 2.27 1.89
CA MET A 246 -14.05 3.40 2.32
C MET A 246 -14.76 4.76 2.20
N GLY A 247 -15.50 4.99 1.11
CA GLY A 247 -16.05 6.31 0.79
C GLY A 247 -17.31 6.70 1.57
N GLN A 248 -18.04 5.75 2.14
CA GLN A 248 -19.36 6.00 2.75
C GLN A 248 -19.56 5.42 4.15
N ARG A 249 -18.75 4.44 4.59
CA ARG A 249 -19.02 3.71 5.83
C ARG A 249 -18.24 4.18 7.04
N ILE A 250 -17.19 4.99 6.90
CA ILE A 250 -16.38 5.46 8.05
C ILE A 250 -16.90 6.80 8.55
N THR A 251 -16.86 7.82 7.68
CA THR A 251 -17.31 9.19 7.96
C THR A 251 -17.91 9.78 6.67
N LYS A 252 -19.02 10.51 6.76
CA LYS A 252 -19.57 11.23 5.59
C LYS A 252 -18.76 12.50 5.34
N LEU A 253 -17.94 12.50 4.30
CA LEU A 253 -17.07 13.63 3.97
C LEU A 253 -17.73 14.61 2.99
N LYS A 254 -17.45 15.90 3.19
CA LYS A 254 -17.64 16.98 2.20
C LYS A 254 -16.30 17.19 1.47
N PRO A 255 -16.26 17.89 0.31
CA PRO A 255 -15.01 18.14 -0.41
C PRO A 255 -13.86 18.69 0.45
N VAL A 256 -14.17 19.59 1.39
CA VAL A 256 -13.19 20.12 2.35
C VAL A 256 -12.59 19.04 3.25
N GLY A 257 -13.40 18.10 3.73
CA GLY A 257 -12.92 16.98 4.54
C GLY A 257 -12.15 15.96 3.71
N GLY A 258 -12.57 15.71 2.46
CA GLY A 258 -11.82 14.90 1.51
C GLY A 258 -10.43 15.47 1.25
N PHE A 259 -10.34 16.77 0.97
CA PHE A 259 -9.06 17.47 0.81
C PHE A 259 -8.16 17.33 2.05
N CYS A 260 -8.70 17.54 3.25
CA CYS A 260 -7.91 17.44 4.49
C CYS A 260 -7.41 16.00 4.73
N ALA A 261 -8.26 15.00 4.47
CA ALA A 261 -7.91 13.59 4.67
C ALA A 261 -6.84 13.13 3.66
N GLU A 262 -7.02 13.44 2.39
CA GLU A 262 -6.06 13.12 1.32
C GLU A 262 -4.73 13.84 1.53
N THR A 263 -4.75 15.11 1.94
CA THR A 263 -3.53 15.88 2.22
C THR A 263 -2.78 15.30 3.41
N GLY A 264 -3.46 15.03 4.53
CA GLY A 264 -2.83 14.41 5.70
C GLY A 264 -2.30 13.00 5.41
N GLY A 265 -3.03 12.24 4.59
CA GLY A 265 -2.58 10.95 4.08
C GLY A 265 -1.34 11.07 3.19
N ALA A 266 -1.34 12.00 2.24
CA ALA A 266 -0.20 12.23 1.34
C ALA A 266 1.05 12.67 2.11
N MET A 267 0.90 13.57 3.09
CA MET A 267 2.00 13.98 3.98
C MET A 267 2.63 12.78 4.69
N THR A 268 1.80 11.87 5.20
CA THR A 268 2.26 10.65 5.88
C THR A 268 3.01 9.74 4.90
N LEU A 269 2.48 9.52 3.69
CA LEU A 269 3.12 8.69 2.66
C LEU A 269 4.44 9.29 2.19
N PHE A 270 4.51 10.60 2.00
CA PHE A 270 5.72 11.27 1.53
C PHE A 270 6.81 11.21 2.60
N LEU A 271 6.44 11.44 3.86
CA LEU A 271 7.36 11.30 5.00
C LEU A 271 7.90 9.86 5.09
N ALA A 272 7.01 8.86 5.07
CA ALA A 272 7.40 7.46 5.13
C ALA A 272 8.32 7.07 3.96
N THR A 273 7.99 7.51 2.74
CA THR A 273 8.79 7.24 1.54
C THR A 273 10.15 7.94 1.60
N ALA A 274 10.22 9.17 2.12
CA ALA A 274 11.48 9.90 2.31
C ALA A 274 12.42 9.20 3.32
N LEU A 275 11.83 8.59 4.36
CA LEU A 275 12.51 7.75 5.34
C LEU A 275 12.80 6.33 4.83
N GLY A 276 12.32 5.97 3.62
CA GLY A 276 12.50 4.64 3.04
C GLY A 276 11.72 3.54 3.74
N VAL A 277 10.65 3.88 4.48
CA VAL A 277 9.85 2.91 5.24
C VAL A 277 8.65 2.45 4.41
N PRO A 278 8.47 1.14 4.20
CA PRO A 278 7.25 0.62 3.58
C PRO A 278 6.07 0.81 4.56
N VAL A 279 5.04 1.51 4.12
CA VAL A 279 3.85 1.79 4.94
C VAL A 279 2.57 1.39 4.25
N SER A 280 1.51 1.17 5.03
CA SER A 280 0.18 0.87 4.50
C SER A 280 -0.56 2.14 4.12
N THR A 281 -0.84 2.31 2.83
CA THR A 281 -1.63 3.45 2.36
C THR A 281 -3.05 3.40 2.91
N THR A 282 -3.67 2.21 2.96
CA THR A 282 -4.99 1.96 3.54
C THR A 282 -5.06 2.42 5.00
N HIS A 283 -4.03 2.14 5.81
CA HIS A 283 -4.00 2.56 7.20
C HIS A 283 -3.89 4.07 7.31
N THR A 284 -2.96 4.66 6.55
CA THR A 284 -2.72 6.10 6.52
C THR A 284 -3.98 6.89 6.15
N ILE A 285 -4.69 6.53 5.07
CA ILE A 285 -5.90 7.27 4.68
C ILE A 285 -7.06 7.00 5.63
N THR A 286 -7.21 5.76 6.13
CA THR A 286 -8.25 5.44 7.11
C THR A 286 -8.06 6.28 8.37
N GLY A 287 -6.83 6.35 8.88
CA GLY A 287 -6.47 7.22 9.99
C GLY A 287 -6.81 8.68 9.72
N ALA A 288 -6.45 9.19 8.54
CA ALA A 288 -6.76 10.57 8.15
C ALA A 288 -8.26 10.87 8.04
N ILE A 289 -9.06 9.94 7.49
CA ILE A 289 -10.52 10.07 7.41
C ILE A 289 -11.14 10.08 8.81
N VAL A 290 -10.67 9.20 9.70
CA VAL A 290 -11.11 9.17 11.10
C VAL A 290 -10.74 10.48 11.80
N GLY A 291 -9.51 10.97 11.63
CA GLY A 291 -9.05 12.23 12.23
C GLY A 291 -9.86 13.45 11.79
N VAL A 292 -10.10 13.59 10.48
CA VAL A 292 -10.97 14.66 9.93
C VAL A 292 -12.39 14.57 10.51
N GLY A 293 -12.93 13.37 10.66
CA GLY A 293 -14.25 13.15 11.27
C GLY A 293 -14.28 13.55 12.75
N SER A 294 -13.28 13.14 13.52
CA SER A 294 -13.14 13.42 14.95
C SER A 294 -13.08 14.91 15.27
N VAL A 295 -12.41 15.71 14.43
CA VAL A 295 -12.35 17.19 14.58
C VAL A 295 -13.71 17.84 14.46
N GLN A 296 -14.58 17.33 13.58
CA GLN A 296 -15.93 17.87 13.44
C GLN A 296 -16.77 17.50 14.67
N LYS A 297 -16.94 16.18 14.90
CA LYS A 297 -17.61 15.59 16.07
C LYS A 297 -17.16 14.14 16.21
N MET A 298 -16.89 13.70 17.44
CA MET A 298 -16.54 12.29 17.70
C MET A 298 -17.65 11.29 17.28
N SER A 299 -18.91 11.72 17.30
CA SER A 299 -20.05 10.90 16.84
C SER A 299 -20.22 10.85 15.32
N ALA A 300 -19.50 11.69 14.56
CA ALA A 300 -19.52 11.64 13.10
C ALA A 300 -18.75 10.43 12.55
N VAL A 301 -17.84 9.86 13.35
CA VAL A 301 -17.07 8.65 13.03
C VAL A 301 -17.86 7.43 13.45
N ARG A 302 -18.02 6.47 12.53
CA ARG A 302 -18.63 5.16 12.83
C ARG A 302 -17.59 4.22 13.44
N TRP A 303 -17.38 4.33 14.76
CA TRP A 303 -16.36 3.57 15.49
C TRP A 303 -16.45 2.04 15.33
N GLY A 304 -17.66 1.48 15.21
CA GLY A 304 -17.81 0.05 14.92
C GLY A 304 -17.20 -0.38 13.58
N VAL A 305 -17.30 0.46 12.55
CA VAL A 305 -16.68 0.20 11.25
C VAL A 305 -15.16 0.38 11.33
N ALA A 306 -14.69 1.44 11.98
CA ALA A 306 -13.26 1.65 12.19
C ALA A 306 -12.62 0.50 12.97
N GLY A 307 -13.27 -0.01 14.02
CA GLY A 307 -12.82 -1.17 14.79
C GLY A 307 -12.75 -2.45 13.94
N ASN A 308 -13.76 -2.72 13.11
CA ASN A 308 -13.74 -3.86 12.20
C ASN A 308 -12.59 -3.80 11.19
N ILE A 309 -12.25 -2.59 10.72
CA ILE A 309 -11.10 -2.37 9.84
C ILE A 309 -9.79 -2.67 10.57
N VAL A 310 -9.63 -2.21 11.82
CA VAL A 310 -8.44 -2.51 12.65
C VAL A 310 -8.29 -4.02 12.87
N TRP A 311 -9.38 -4.74 13.12
CA TRP A 311 -9.34 -6.20 13.21
C TRP A 311 -8.87 -6.85 11.91
N ALA A 312 -9.40 -6.41 10.76
CA ALA A 312 -8.94 -6.90 9.46
C ALA A 312 -7.43 -6.68 9.25
N TRP A 313 -6.89 -5.56 9.75
CA TRP A 313 -5.46 -5.28 9.70
C TRP A 313 -4.63 -6.22 10.56
N ILE A 314 -5.07 -6.49 11.79
CA ILE A 314 -4.41 -7.44 12.70
C ILE A 314 -4.39 -8.84 12.08
N PHE A 315 -5.51 -9.29 11.50
CA PHE A 315 -5.61 -10.62 10.88
C PHE A 315 -4.86 -10.76 9.56
N THR A 316 -4.53 -9.66 8.88
CA THR A 316 -3.87 -9.70 7.56
C THR A 316 -2.52 -10.39 7.60
N ILE A 317 -1.66 -10.10 8.60
CA ILE A 317 -0.33 -10.70 8.69
C ILE A 317 -0.41 -12.20 8.98
N PRO A 318 -1.09 -12.67 10.04
CA PRO A 318 -1.19 -14.12 10.31
C PRO A 318 -1.83 -14.91 9.18
N ALA A 319 -2.90 -14.37 8.56
CA ALA A 319 -3.61 -15.09 7.51
C ALA A 319 -2.79 -15.21 6.22
N SER A 320 -2.15 -14.11 5.78
CA SER A 320 -1.24 -14.17 4.62
C SER A 320 0.00 -15.03 4.89
N ALA A 321 0.53 -15.02 6.11
CA ALA A 321 1.64 -15.87 6.52
C ALA A 321 1.27 -17.36 6.47
N LEU A 322 0.08 -17.74 6.94
CA LEU A 322 -0.40 -19.12 6.88
C LEU A 322 -0.52 -19.60 5.43
N VAL A 323 -1.14 -18.79 4.56
CA VAL A 323 -1.29 -19.13 3.14
C VAL A 323 0.09 -19.21 2.47
N ALA A 324 1.02 -18.32 2.81
CA ALA A 324 2.37 -18.34 2.26
C ALA A 324 3.19 -19.56 2.70
N ALA A 325 3.04 -20.01 3.95
CA ALA A 325 3.69 -21.24 4.42
C ALA A 325 3.21 -22.48 3.64
N ILE A 326 1.90 -22.56 3.39
CA ILE A 326 1.30 -23.62 2.57
C ILE A 326 1.81 -23.52 1.11
N ALA A 327 1.80 -22.32 0.54
CA ALA A 327 2.25 -22.08 -0.83
C ALA A 327 3.75 -22.35 -1.00
N TRP A 328 4.58 -22.05 0.01
CA TRP A 328 6.00 -22.42 0.03
C TRP A 328 6.17 -23.94 -0.01
N TRP A 329 5.44 -24.69 0.81
CA TRP A 329 5.49 -26.15 0.80
C TRP A 329 5.05 -26.75 -0.54
N ILE A 330 4.02 -26.18 -1.17
CA ILE A 330 3.61 -26.55 -2.53
C ILE A 330 4.71 -26.21 -3.54
N GLY A 331 5.29 -25.01 -3.44
CA GLY A 331 6.38 -24.53 -4.29
C GLY A 331 7.55 -25.51 -4.31
N MET A 332 7.97 -26.01 -3.14
CA MET A 332 9.03 -27.03 -3.00
C MET A 332 8.76 -28.34 -3.76
N LYS A 333 7.51 -28.61 -4.16
CA LYS A 333 7.13 -29.80 -4.92
C LYS A 333 7.01 -29.57 -6.42
N ILE A 334 6.78 -28.32 -6.85
CA ILE A 334 6.41 -28.00 -8.25
C ILE A 334 7.39 -27.05 -8.96
N LEU A 335 8.28 -26.37 -8.23
CA LEU A 335 9.29 -25.44 -8.77
C LEU A 335 10.73 -25.96 -8.55
#